data_AF-A0A6C0IZN7-F1
#
_entry.id   AF-A0A6C0IZN7-F1
#
_cell.length_a   1.000
_cell.length_b   1.000
_cell.length_c   1.000
_cell.angle_alpha   90.00
_cell.angle_beta   90.00
_cell.angle_gamma   90.00
#
_symmetry.space_group_name_H-M   'P 1'
#
loop_
_entity.id
_entity.type
_entity.pdbx_description
1 polymer ?
#
loop_
_entity_poly.entity_id
_entity_poly.type
_entity_poly.pdbx_seq_one_letter_code
_entity_poly.pdbx_strand_id
1 'polypeptide(L)'
;MQVLQCQEKPTLVPGWYQAGTRVKDKNMLVNYSMPTTTYKDPRVCACGYTSIDASNWSKHKKRCELVITGDKERIASLEKDKEDLKQLLATKDRQIEELIKVAKKPRTVHNTTNNKFLVEQHINAFGKESVNHISQQQIQALLADPVNAVPQFIKLKHRKAPGGVNQNLRVPNQKRAIYQVVVPGDEGKEWENKSKGEVLEQLYDDNSGQLEAEADEETRVGSQFLDHQEKIRASESGGDGGRKYKEQLDKIHCVVSV
;
A
#
# COMPACT_ATOMS: atom_id res chain seq x y z
N MET A 1 3.01 35.28 25.82
CA MET A 1 3.96 34.47 26.63
C MET A 1 3.37 33.08 26.79
N GLN A 2 3.88 32.10 26.05
CA GLN A 2 3.81 30.68 26.41
C GLN A 2 4.84 29.97 25.55
N VAL A 3 5.84 29.42 26.25
CA VAL A 3 7.03 28.75 25.72
C VAL A 3 6.66 27.28 25.58
N LEU A 4 6.70 26.73 24.37
CA LEU A 4 6.53 25.29 24.15
C LEU A 4 7.88 24.63 23.93
N GLN A 5 8.11 23.62 24.75
CA GLN A 5 9.36 22.94 25.05
C GLN A 5 9.82 22.04 23.90
N CYS A 6 11.12 22.09 23.63
CA CYS A 6 11.87 21.13 22.83
C CYS A 6 11.83 19.75 23.48
N GLN A 7 11.42 18.72 22.74
CA GLN A 7 11.61 17.32 23.14
C GLN A 7 12.97 16.79 22.69
N GLU A 8 13.58 16.04 23.59
CA GLU A 8 14.96 15.57 23.62
C GLU A 8 15.21 14.39 22.68
N LYS A 9 16.46 14.28 22.21
CA LYS A 9 16.98 13.16 21.40
C LYS A 9 17.37 11.98 22.31
N PRO A 10 17.15 10.72 21.89
CA PRO A 10 17.68 9.58 22.63
C PRO A 10 19.18 9.39 22.37
N THR A 11 19.90 9.21 23.47
CA THR A 11 21.34 8.97 23.57
C THR A 11 21.70 7.51 23.23
N LEU A 12 22.78 7.35 22.48
CA LEU A 12 23.43 6.08 22.15
C LEU A 12 24.05 5.46 23.42
N VAL A 13 23.77 4.18 23.64
CA VAL A 13 24.33 3.38 24.74
C VAL A 13 25.69 2.80 24.30
N PRO A 14 26.79 2.99 25.04
CA PRO A 14 28.07 2.33 24.75
C PRO A 14 28.09 0.88 25.27
N GLY A 15 28.41 -0.06 24.38
CA GLY A 15 28.61 -1.47 24.71
C GLY A 15 29.88 -1.69 25.56
N TRP A 16 29.73 -2.46 26.62
CA TRP A 16 30.74 -2.75 27.62
C TRP A 16 31.75 -3.79 27.11
N TYR A 17 33.03 -3.46 27.23
CA TYR A 17 34.17 -4.37 27.09
C TYR A 17 34.31 -5.17 28.40
N GLN A 18 34.07 -6.49 28.38
CA GLN A 18 34.39 -7.36 29.51
C GLN A 18 35.80 -7.95 29.33
N ALA A 19 36.72 -7.48 30.17
CA ALA A 19 38.04 -8.05 30.35
C ALA A 19 37.94 -9.37 31.14
N GLY A 20 38.25 -10.49 30.49
CA GLY A 20 38.37 -11.79 31.13
C GLY A 20 39.64 -11.86 31.99
N THR A 21 39.45 -12.06 33.30
CA THR A 21 40.53 -12.24 34.27
C THR A 21 41.15 -13.63 34.21
N ARG A 22 42.46 -13.63 34.41
CA ARG A 22 43.39 -14.77 34.34
C ARG A 22 43.25 -15.65 35.59
N VAL A 23 42.63 -16.82 35.46
CA VAL A 23 42.66 -17.85 36.50
C VAL A 23 43.99 -18.60 36.42
N LYS A 24 44.78 -18.52 37.50
CA LYS A 24 46.02 -19.28 37.68
C LYS A 24 45.67 -20.63 38.33
N ASP A 25 45.34 -21.62 37.51
CA ASP A 25 45.18 -22.98 38.00
C ASP A 25 46.49 -23.79 37.89
N LYS A 26 47.04 -24.01 39.08
CA LYS A 26 47.69 -25.22 39.59
C LYS A 26 48.07 -26.29 38.56
N ASN A 27 49.36 -26.34 38.29
CA ASN A 27 50.22 -27.53 38.21
C ASN A 27 49.48 -28.90 38.16
N MET A 28 48.95 -29.26 37.00
CA MET A 28 48.72 -30.66 36.62
C MET A 28 49.91 -31.11 35.77
N LEU A 29 50.69 -32.06 36.28
CA LEU A 29 51.59 -32.87 35.47
C LEU A 29 50.75 -33.75 34.55
N VAL A 30 50.27 -33.17 33.45
CA VAL A 30 49.67 -33.91 32.34
C VAL A 30 50.85 -34.56 31.59
N ASN A 31 50.82 -35.89 31.47
CA ASN A 31 51.70 -36.62 30.56
C ASN A 31 51.45 -36.10 29.13
N TYR A 32 52.19 -35.07 28.71
CA TYR A 32 52.24 -34.59 27.34
C TYR A 32 52.92 -35.66 26.49
N SER A 33 52.13 -36.60 25.97
CA SER A 33 52.50 -37.34 24.77
C SER A 33 52.84 -36.30 23.71
N MET A 34 54.14 -36.17 23.38
CA MET A 34 54.61 -35.25 22.34
C MET A 34 53.83 -35.59 21.07
N PRO A 35 53.01 -34.67 20.52
CA PRO A 35 52.24 -34.94 19.32
C PRO A 35 53.23 -35.31 18.23
N THR A 36 53.19 -36.57 17.81
CA THR A 36 54.02 -37.06 16.73
C THR A 36 53.75 -36.17 15.52
N THR A 37 54.78 -35.52 14.99
CA THR A 37 54.70 -34.61 13.82
C THR A 37 54.40 -35.34 12.51
N THR A 38 53.94 -36.58 12.62
CA THR A 38 53.63 -37.49 11.53
C THR A 38 52.11 -37.58 11.37
N TYR A 39 51.62 -37.42 10.15
CA TYR A 39 50.23 -37.68 9.82
C TYR A 39 49.89 -39.16 10.01
N LYS A 40 48.60 -39.47 10.22
CA LYS A 40 48.12 -40.86 10.31
C LYS A 40 48.24 -41.59 8.96
N ASP A 41 48.09 -40.85 7.86
CA ASP A 41 48.19 -41.36 6.49
C ASP A 41 49.17 -40.49 5.66
N PRO A 42 49.93 -41.08 4.71
CA PRO A 42 50.81 -40.32 3.82
C PRO A 42 50.03 -39.30 3.00
N ARG A 43 50.46 -38.03 3.03
CA ARG A 43 49.90 -37.00 2.14
C ARG A 43 50.57 -37.04 0.79
N VAL A 44 49.77 -36.92 -0.27
CA VAL A 44 50.22 -36.94 -1.67
C VAL A 44 50.09 -35.54 -2.26
N CYS A 45 51.16 -35.02 -2.85
CA CYS A 45 51.18 -33.75 -3.58
C CYS A 45 50.76 -33.99 -5.03
N ALA A 46 50.23 -32.95 -5.69
CA ALA A 46 49.90 -33.02 -7.12
C ALA A 46 51.12 -33.33 -8.01
N CYS A 47 52.35 -33.08 -7.53
CA CYS A 47 53.58 -33.51 -8.21
C CYS A 47 53.95 -34.99 -7.99
N GLY A 48 53.16 -35.74 -7.23
CA GLY A 48 53.42 -37.14 -6.88
C GLY A 48 54.27 -37.34 -5.61
N TYR A 49 54.79 -36.28 -4.99
CA TYR A 49 55.56 -36.40 -3.73
C TYR A 49 54.67 -36.88 -2.58
N THR A 50 55.12 -37.89 -1.85
CA THR A 50 54.40 -38.46 -0.70
C THR A 50 55.23 -38.38 0.58
N SER A 51 54.65 -37.89 1.68
CA SER A 51 55.30 -37.90 3.00
C SER A 51 54.29 -38.05 4.13
N ILE A 52 54.68 -38.81 5.15
CA ILE A 52 53.96 -38.93 6.42
C ILE A 52 54.39 -37.82 7.38
N ASP A 53 55.65 -37.36 7.30
CA ASP A 53 56.17 -36.28 8.15
C ASP A 53 55.62 -34.91 7.71
N ALA A 54 54.94 -34.22 8.62
CA ALA A 54 54.36 -32.89 8.41
C ALA A 54 55.42 -31.81 8.12
N SER A 55 56.62 -31.95 8.67
CA SER A 55 57.75 -31.03 8.45
C SER A 55 58.24 -31.14 7.01
N ASN A 56 58.42 -32.37 6.51
CA ASN A 56 58.84 -32.63 5.14
C ASN A 56 57.76 -32.23 4.14
N TRP A 57 56.50 -32.53 4.45
CA TRP A 57 55.35 -32.07 3.65
C TRP A 57 55.30 -30.54 3.55
N SER A 58 55.48 -29.83 4.66
CA SER A 58 55.45 -28.36 4.70
C SER A 58 56.61 -27.74 3.92
N LYS A 59 57.82 -28.31 4.06
CA LYS A 59 59.00 -27.87 3.29
C LYS A 59 58.81 -28.12 1.80
N HIS A 60 58.30 -29.29 1.44
CA HIS A 60 58.00 -29.66 0.06
C HIS A 60 56.95 -28.72 -0.55
N LYS A 61 55.81 -28.51 0.12
CA LYS A 61 54.73 -27.64 -0.37
C LYS A 61 55.23 -26.22 -0.69
N LYS A 62 56.16 -25.68 0.11
CA LYS A 62 56.77 -24.36 -0.09
C LYS A 62 57.75 -24.27 -1.26
N ARG A 63 58.25 -25.41 -1.76
CA ARG A 63 59.24 -25.49 -2.86
C ARG A 63 58.70 -26.20 -4.10
N CYS A 64 57.55 -26.86 -4.00
CA CYS A 64 56.94 -27.60 -5.08
C CYS A 64 56.48 -26.62 -6.16
N GLU A 65 57.11 -26.70 -7.33
CA GLU A 65 56.85 -25.80 -8.44
C GLU A 65 55.37 -25.82 -8.86
N LEU A 66 54.75 -27.01 -8.99
CA LEU A 66 53.33 -27.15 -9.35
C LEU A 66 52.36 -26.49 -8.36
N VAL A 67 52.70 -26.50 -7.07
CA VAL A 67 51.87 -25.85 -6.05
C VAL A 67 52.08 -24.34 -6.08
N ILE A 68 53.32 -23.90 -6.24
CA ILE A 68 53.66 -22.47 -6.30
C ILE A 68 53.07 -21.82 -7.57
N THR A 69 53.13 -22.49 -8.72
CA THR A 69 52.56 -21.99 -9.97
C THR A 69 51.04 -21.94 -9.90
N GLY A 70 50.39 -23.00 -9.40
CA GLY A 70 48.93 -23.02 -9.21
C GLY A 70 48.43 -21.95 -8.24
N ASP A 71 49.15 -21.72 -7.13
CA ASP A 71 48.81 -20.65 -6.19
C ASP A 71 49.02 -19.26 -6.82
N LYS A 72 50.07 -19.06 -7.63
CA LYS A 72 50.33 -17.80 -8.36
C LYS A 72 49.25 -17.50 -9.39
N GLU A 73 48.83 -18.49 -10.18
CA GLU A 73 47.77 -18.34 -11.18
C GLU A 73 46.43 -18.01 -10.51
N ARG A 74 46.12 -18.68 -9.40
CA ARG A 74 44.93 -18.40 -8.61
C ARG A 74 44.94 -16.99 -8.01
N ILE A 75 46.08 -16.53 -7.50
CA ILE A 75 46.24 -15.17 -6.98
C ILE A 75 46.03 -14.15 -8.11
N ALA A 76 46.65 -14.35 -9.27
CA ALA A 76 46.49 -13.46 -10.42
C ALA A 76 45.02 -13.38 -10.90
N SER A 77 44.29 -14.51 -10.91
CA SER A 77 42.87 -14.53 -11.23
C SER A 77 42.04 -13.73 -10.21
N LEU A 78 42.29 -13.92 -8.92
CA LEU A 78 41.58 -13.21 -7.85
C LEU A 78 41.87 -11.70 -7.86
N GLU A 79 43.10 -11.30 -8.22
CA GLU A 79 43.46 -9.89 -8.37
C GLU A 79 42.73 -9.24 -9.54
N LYS A 80 42.58 -9.96 -10.66
CA LYS A 80 41.78 -9.51 -11.80
C LYS A 80 40.30 -9.36 -11.43
N ASP A 81 39.70 -10.36 -10.80
CA ASP A 81 38.29 -10.31 -10.38
C ASP A 81 38.03 -9.16 -9.38
N LYS A 82 38.99 -8.90 -8.49
CA LYS A 82 38.92 -7.79 -7.54
C LYS A 82 38.94 -6.44 -8.27
N GLU A 83 39.71 -6.31 -9.34
CA GLU A 83 39.75 -5.08 -10.13
C GLU A 83 38.47 -4.88 -10.94
N ASP A 84 37.95 -5.94 -11.56
CA ASP A 84 36.67 -5.90 -12.28
C ASP A 84 35.51 -5.53 -11.35
N LEU A 85 35.48 -6.08 -10.12
CA LEU A 85 34.49 -5.73 -9.10
C LEU A 85 34.59 -4.27 -8.66
N LYS A 86 35.79 -3.71 -8.50
CA LYS A 86 35.96 -2.29 -8.19
C LYS A 86 35.44 -1.40 -9.32
N GLN A 87 35.71 -1.75 -10.57
CA GLN A 87 35.21 -1.00 -11.73
C GLN A 87 33.68 -1.06 -11.80
N LEU A 88 33.08 -2.21 -11.49
CA LEU A 88 31.63 -2.36 -11.42
C LEU A 88 31.02 -1.50 -10.30
N LEU A 89 31.62 -1.52 -9.10
CA LEU A 89 31.17 -0.69 -7.99
C LEU A 89 31.27 0.81 -8.32
N ALA A 90 32.39 1.26 -8.89
CA ALA A 90 32.55 2.64 -9.32
C ALA A 90 31.51 3.07 -10.38
N THR A 91 31.13 2.16 -11.27
CA THR A 91 30.08 2.40 -12.27
C THR A 91 28.71 2.51 -11.62
N LYS A 92 28.40 1.64 -10.64
CA LYS A 92 27.14 1.66 -9.89
C LYS A 92 27.02 2.90 -9.01
N ASP A 93 28.09 3.31 -8.36
CA ASP A 93 28.11 4.54 -7.55
C ASP A 93 27.83 5.77 -8.41
N ARG A 94 28.40 5.86 -9.63
CA ARG A 94 28.08 6.92 -10.59
C ARG A 94 26.59 6.92 -10.99
N GLN A 95 26.01 5.74 -11.24
CA GLN A 95 24.58 5.61 -11.55
C GLN A 95 23.71 6.08 -10.37
N ILE A 96 24.09 5.75 -9.14
CA ILE A 96 23.38 6.19 -7.92
C ILE A 96 23.49 7.70 -7.76
N GLU A 97 24.66 8.30 -7.96
CA GLU A 97 24.84 9.75 -7.91
C GLU A 97 23.98 10.48 -8.94
N GLU A 98 23.87 9.94 -10.16
CA GLU A 98 23.03 10.51 -11.21
C GLU A 98 21.54 10.43 -10.86
N LEU A 99 21.08 9.28 -10.34
CA LEU A 99 19.71 9.12 -9.85
C LEU A 99 19.41 10.06 -8.68
N ILE A 100 20.36 10.25 -7.75
CA ILE A 100 20.22 11.21 -6.65
C ILE A 100 20.15 12.64 -7.18
N LYS A 101 20.94 13.01 -8.20
CA LYS A 101 20.85 14.35 -8.83
C LYS A 101 19.51 14.58 -9.51
N VAL A 102 18.95 13.56 -10.17
CA VAL A 102 17.60 13.63 -10.77
C VAL A 102 16.52 13.73 -9.69
N ALA A 103 16.64 12.96 -8.60
CA ALA A 103 15.68 12.99 -7.50
C ALA A 103 15.75 14.27 -6.65
N LYS A 104 16.95 14.87 -6.52
CA LYS A 104 17.17 16.12 -5.77
C LYS A 104 16.92 17.38 -6.60
N LYS A 105 16.69 17.28 -7.93
CA LYS A 105 16.13 18.42 -8.66
C LYS A 105 14.79 18.74 -8.01
N PRO A 106 14.60 19.92 -7.41
CA PRO A 106 13.31 20.29 -6.87
C PRO A 106 12.34 20.22 -8.04
N ARG A 107 11.39 19.29 -7.96
CA ARG A 107 10.25 19.29 -8.86
C ARG A 107 9.57 20.62 -8.60
N THR A 108 9.70 21.57 -9.51
CA THR A 108 8.94 22.81 -9.49
C THR A 108 7.50 22.40 -9.77
N VAL A 109 6.84 21.90 -8.74
CA VAL A 109 5.40 21.79 -8.73
C VAL A 109 4.96 23.24 -8.60
N HIS A 110 4.41 23.80 -9.67
CA HIS A 110 3.60 25.00 -9.56
C HIS A 110 2.41 24.64 -8.66
N ASN A 111 2.62 24.71 -7.35
CA ASN A 111 1.54 24.87 -6.40
C ASN A 111 1.06 26.30 -6.62
N THR A 112 0.19 26.49 -7.61
CA THR A 112 -0.70 27.64 -7.65
C THR A 112 -1.49 27.60 -6.36
N THR A 113 -1.05 28.38 -5.38
CA THR A 113 -1.66 28.57 -4.06
C THR A 113 -2.97 29.35 -4.18
N ASN A 114 -3.90 28.80 -4.96
CA ASN A 114 -5.24 29.36 -5.18
C ASN A 114 -6.32 28.26 -5.33
N ASN A 115 -6.08 27.07 -4.77
CA ASN A 115 -7.09 26.01 -4.72
C ASN A 115 -7.90 26.08 -3.42
N LYS A 116 -8.53 27.23 -3.14
CA LYS A 116 -9.85 27.14 -2.52
C LYS A 116 -10.70 26.52 -3.64
N PHE A 117 -10.99 25.22 -3.55
CA PHE A 117 -11.86 24.55 -4.52
C PHE A 117 -13.25 25.18 -4.41
N LEU A 118 -13.41 26.38 -4.96
CA LEU A 118 -14.68 27.01 -5.21
C LEU A 118 -15.43 26.01 -6.08
N VAL A 119 -16.35 25.30 -5.45
CA VAL A 119 -17.34 24.50 -6.14
C VAL A 119 -17.96 25.42 -7.18
N GLU A 120 -18.01 24.97 -8.44
CA GLU A 120 -18.60 25.77 -9.51
C GLU A 120 -20.00 26.19 -9.06
N GLN A 121 -20.30 27.50 -9.09
CA GLN A 121 -21.49 28.05 -8.42
C GLN A 121 -22.79 27.39 -8.86
N HIS A 122 -22.82 26.82 -10.06
CA HIS A 122 -23.97 26.13 -10.66
C HIS A 122 -24.21 24.72 -10.11
N ILE A 123 -23.26 24.09 -9.41
CA ILE A 123 -23.44 22.76 -8.80
C ILE A 123 -24.23 22.91 -7.50
N ASN A 124 -25.35 22.21 -7.38
CA ASN A 124 -26.18 22.19 -6.17
C ASN A 124 -25.47 21.51 -5.00
N ALA A 125 -25.86 21.87 -3.78
CA ALA A 125 -25.38 21.15 -2.60
C ALA A 125 -25.97 19.73 -2.57
N PHE A 126 -25.26 18.81 -1.93
CA PHE A 126 -25.73 17.47 -1.62
C PHE A 126 -26.99 17.52 -0.75
N GLY A 127 -28.02 16.76 -1.13
CA GLY A 127 -29.37 16.78 -0.53
C GLY A 127 -30.29 17.89 -1.03
N LYS A 128 -29.79 18.81 -1.88
CA LYS A 128 -30.59 19.89 -2.52
C LYS A 128 -30.57 19.76 -4.04
N GLU A 129 -30.53 18.54 -4.56
CA GLU A 129 -30.49 18.32 -6.00
C GLU A 129 -31.81 18.69 -6.66
N SER A 130 -31.71 19.17 -7.90
CA SER A 130 -32.88 19.37 -8.74
C SER A 130 -33.37 18.05 -9.34
N VAL A 131 -34.67 17.78 -9.25
CA VAL A 131 -35.32 16.60 -9.86
C VAL A 131 -36.15 16.98 -11.09
N ASN A 132 -36.28 18.28 -11.38
CA ASN A 132 -37.15 18.85 -12.42
C ASN A 132 -36.85 18.33 -13.84
N HIS A 133 -35.65 17.82 -14.12
CA HIS A 133 -35.30 17.25 -15.42
C HIS A 133 -35.77 15.79 -15.60
N ILE A 134 -36.25 15.15 -14.54
CA ILE A 134 -36.79 13.79 -14.57
C ILE A 134 -38.31 13.89 -14.74
N SER A 135 -38.81 13.36 -15.85
CA SER A 135 -40.25 13.32 -16.11
C SER A 135 -40.93 12.25 -15.26
N GLN A 136 -42.21 12.46 -14.92
CA GLN A 136 -42.99 11.48 -14.17
C GLN A 136 -43.10 10.13 -14.90
N GLN A 137 -43.11 10.14 -16.24
CA GLN A 137 -43.07 8.91 -17.04
C GLN A 137 -41.79 8.10 -16.83
N GLN A 138 -40.64 8.78 -16.66
CA GLN A 138 -39.39 8.09 -16.33
C GLN A 138 -39.44 7.51 -14.92
N ILE A 139 -40.03 8.20 -13.96
CA ILE A 139 -40.22 7.69 -12.59
C ILE A 139 -41.08 6.43 -12.63
N GLN A 140 -42.22 6.46 -13.32
CA GLN A 140 -43.10 5.30 -13.47
C GLN A 140 -42.41 4.12 -14.17
N ALA A 141 -41.56 4.38 -15.17
CA ALA A 141 -40.75 3.34 -15.80
C ALA A 141 -39.72 2.71 -14.85
N LEU A 142 -39.22 3.46 -13.87
CA LEU A 142 -38.33 2.93 -12.83
C LEU A 142 -39.07 2.08 -11.82
N LEU A 143 -40.29 2.48 -11.42
CA LEU A 143 -41.11 1.70 -10.49
C LEU A 143 -41.45 0.30 -11.02
N ALA A 144 -41.47 0.12 -12.35
CA ALA A 144 -41.69 -1.18 -12.98
C ALA A 144 -40.59 -2.23 -12.67
N ASP A 145 -39.37 -1.79 -12.31
CA ASP A 145 -38.29 -2.67 -11.85
C ASP A 145 -37.83 -2.27 -10.43
N PRO A 146 -38.49 -2.81 -9.40
CA PRO A 146 -38.27 -2.37 -8.02
C PRO A 146 -36.85 -2.65 -7.51
N VAL A 147 -36.16 -3.63 -8.11
CA VAL A 147 -34.81 -4.05 -7.71
C VAL A 147 -33.76 -3.04 -8.14
N ASN A 148 -33.97 -2.35 -9.26
CA ASN A 148 -33.03 -1.39 -9.84
C ASN A 148 -33.54 0.06 -9.83
N ALA A 149 -34.77 0.29 -9.38
CA ALA A 149 -35.41 1.60 -9.35
C ALA A 149 -34.53 2.66 -8.67
N VAL A 150 -34.10 2.42 -7.42
CA VAL A 150 -33.29 3.38 -6.64
C VAL A 150 -31.93 3.64 -7.28
N PRO A 151 -31.09 2.63 -7.63
CA PRO A 151 -29.83 2.87 -8.33
C PRO A 151 -29.99 3.64 -9.66
N GLN A 152 -30.99 3.30 -10.46
CA GLN A 152 -31.21 3.98 -11.75
C GLN A 152 -31.73 5.42 -11.55
N PHE A 153 -32.56 5.66 -10.53
CA PHE A 153 -33.01 7.00 -10.19
C PHE A 153 -31.81 7.90 -9.81
N ILE A 154 -30.92 7.42 -8.95
CA ILE A 154 -29.67 8.11 -8.57
C ILE A 154 -28.83 8.42 -9.82
N LYS A 155 -28.74 7.47 -10.76
CA LYS A 155 -28.05 7.68 -12.05
C LYS A 155 -28.64 8.85 -12.85
N LEU A 156 -29.96 8.91 -12.95
CA LEU A 156 -30.65 9.99 -13.68
C LEU A 156 -30.51 11.34 -12.95
N LYS A 157 -30.61 11.33 -11.63
CA LYS A 157 -30.56 12.52 -10.77
C LYS A 157 -29.18 13.18 -10.77
N HIS A 158 -28.11 12.41 -10.57
CA HIS A 158 -26.76 12.98 -10.42
C HIS A 158 -25.94 13.04 -11.72
N ARG A 159 -26.19 12.15 -12.71
CA ARG A 159 -25.37 12.12 -13.95
C ARG A 159 -26.02 12.74 -15.16
N LYS A 160 -27.34 12.61 -15.29
CA LYS A 160 -28.07 13.12 -16.47
C LYS A 160 -28.68 14.50 -16.25
N ALA A 161 -28.38 15.16 -15.12
CA ALA A 161 -28.84 16.51 -14.87
C ALA A 161 -28.28 17.48 -15.95
N PRO A 162 -29.13 18.28 -16.59
CA PRO A 162 -28.71 19.21 -17.63
C PRO A 162 -27.72 20.23 -17.06
N GLY A 163 -26.61 20.47 -17.76
CA GLY A 163 -25.60 21.43 -17.32
C GLY A 163 -24.79 20.99 -16.09
N GLY A 164 -24.83 19.72 -15.70
CA GLY A 164 -23.99 19.21 -14.59
C GLY A 164 -24.39 19.75 -13.20
N VAL A 165 -25.55 20.38 -13.07
CA VAL A 165 -26.00 21.06 -11.85
C VAL A 165 -26.11 20.13 -10.62
N ASN A 166 -26.19 18.82 -10.81
CA ASN A 166 -26.22 17.83 -9.72
C ASN A 166 -24.94 16.98 -9.63
N GLN A 167 -23.82 17.43 -10.22
CA GLN A 167 -22.50 16.79 -10.04
C GLN A 167 -21.88 17.13 -8.68
N ASN A 168 -22.64 16.89 -7.62
CA ASN A 168 -22.32 17.22 -6.24
C ASN A 168 -21.65 16.06 -5.48
N LEU A 169 -21.31 14.99 -6.19
CA LEU A 169 -20.77 13.75 -5.66
C LEU A 169 -19.56 13.30 -6.48
N ARG A 170 -18.44 13.02 -5.82
CA ARG A 170 -17.19 12.57 -6.46
C ARG A 170 -16.59 11.38 -5.73
N VAL A 171 -16.11 10.42 -6.52
CA VAL A 171 -15.39 9.23 -6.03
C VAL A 171 -13.95 9.29 -6.52
N PRO A 172 -13.04 9.96 -5.79
CA PRO A 172 -11.66 10.12 -6.22
C PRO A 172 -10.89 8.79 -6.29
N ASN A 173 -11.29 7.80 -5.49
CA ASN A 173 -10.72 6.46 -5.51
C ASN A 173 -11.76 5.41 -5.11
N GLN A 174 -12.13 4.54 -6.04
CA GLN A 174 -13.13 3.49 -5.84
C GLN A 174 -12.78 2.50 -4.71
N LYS A 175 -11.50 2.33 -4.39
CA LYS A 175 -11.04 1.43 -3.31
C LYS A 175 -11.00 2.09 -1.94
N ARG A 176 -11.13 3.42 -1.86
CA ARG A 176 -11.13 4.13 -0.58
C ARG A 176 -12.54 4.18 0.00
N ALA A 177 -12.62 4.15 1.33
CA ALA A 177 -13.87 4.28 2.07
C ALA A 177 -14.33 5.75 2.24
N ILE A 178 -13.95 6.64 1.30
CA ILE A 178 -14.19 8.09 1.39
C ILE A 178 -14.78 8.58 0.08
N TYR A 179 -15.90 9.28 0.19
CA TYR A 179 -16.56 10.01 -0.89
C TYR A 179 -16.41 11.52 -0.66
N GLN A 180 -16.45 12.28 -1.74
CA GLN A 180 -16.43 13.74 -1.69
C GLN A 180 -17.81 14.26 -2.06
N VAL A 181 -18.44 15.02 -1.16
CA VAL A 181 -19.77 15.59 -1.36
C VAL A 181 -19.69 17.12 -1.28
N VAL A 182 -20.54 17.81 -2.03
CA VAL A 182 -20.65 19.26 -1.93
C VAL A 182 -21.57 19.62 -0.76
N VAL A 183 -21.06 20.32 0.24
CA VAL A 183 -21.87 20.84 1.36
C VAL A 183 -21.99 22.37 1.30
N PRO A 184 -23.09 22.94 1.81
CA PRO A 184 -23.20 24.38 2.01
C PRO A 184 -22.35 24.76 3.23
N GLY A 185 -21.29 25.54 3.02
CA GLY A 185 -20.48 26.17 4.06
C GLY A 185 -20.79 27.66 4.23
N ASP A 186 -20.16 28.29 5.23
CA ASP A 186 -20.44 29.69 5.62
C ASP A 186 -20.08 30.71 4.53
N GLU A 187 -19.07 30.42 3.70
CA GLU A 187 -18.59 31.31 2.63
C GLU A 187 -18.92 30.79 1.21
N GLY A 188 -19.79 29.79 1.09
CA GLY A 188 -20.19 29.22 -0.20
C GLY A 188 -20.27 27.70 -0.18
N LYS A 189 -20.11 27.07 -1.35
CA LYS A 189 -20.16 25.61 -1.49
C LYS A 189 -18.75 25.04 -1.43
N GLU A 190 -18.56 23.99 -0.64
CA GLU A 190 -17.26 23.34 -0.46
C GLU A 190 -17.34 21.83 -0.59
N TRP A 191 -16.21 21.21 -0.95
CA TRP A 191 -16.09 19.76 -1.02
C TRP A 191 -15.70 19.20 0.35
N GLU A 192 -16.59 18.41 0.95
CA GLU A 192 -16.35 17.73 2.21
C GLU A 192 -16.09 16.23 1.96
N ASN A 193 -15.14 15.67 2.72
CA ASN A 193 -14.88 14.24 2.71
C ASN A 193 -15.82 13.54 3.69
N LYS A 194 -16.70 12.68 3.18
CA LYS A 194 -17.59 11.84 3.99
C LYS A 194 -17.26 10.36 3.85
N SER A 195 -17.71 9.57 4.82
CA SER A 195 -17.53 8.12 4.77
C SER A 195 -18.38 7.51 3.65
N LYS A 196 -17.84 6.48 2.98
CA LYS A 196 -18.55 5.80 1.88
C LYS A 196 -19.90 5.21 2.34
N GLY A 197 -19.94 4.61 3.54
CA GLY A 197 -21.17 4.00 4.08
C GLY A 197 -22.27 5.03 4.25
N GLU A 198 -22.00 6.09 5.02
CA GLU A 198 -22.96 7.17 5.31
C GLU A 198 -23.53 7.81 4.04
N VAL A 199 -22.69 8.08 3.03
CA VAL A 199 -23.17 8.71 1.78
C VAL A 199 -24.05 7.75 0.98
N LEU A 200 -23.72 6.46 0.96
CA LEU A 200 -24.53 5.46 0.24
C LEU A 200 -25.87 5.21 0.92
N GLU A 201 -25.89 5.16 2.26
CA GLU A 201 -27.11 5.04 3.07
C GLU A 201 -28.00 6.26 2.87
N GLN A 202 -27.44 7.47 2.98
CA GLN A 202 -28.20 8.70 2.74
C GLN A 202 -28.74 8.78 1.30
N LEU A 203 -27.93 8.39 0.31
CA LEU A 203 -28.40 8.29 -1.08
C LEU A 203 -29.52 7.25 -1.23
N TYR A 204 -29.47 6.14 -0.50
CA TYR A 204 -30.54 5.17 -0.54
C TYR A 204 -31.83 5.78 0.03
N ASP A 205 -31.78 6.26 1.27
CA ASP A 205 -32.94 6.74 2.04
C ASP A 205 -33.65 7.93 1.36
N ASP A 206 -32.88 8.94 0.93
CA ASP A 206 -33.43 10.13 0.29
C ASP A 206 -34.14 9.79 -1.03
N ASN A 207 -33.58 8.86 -1.80
CA ASN A 207 -34.08 8.52 -3.12
C ASN A 207 -35.18 7.43 -3.07
N SER A 208 -35.11 6.49 -2.13
CA SER A 208 -36.22 5.56 -1.89
C SER A 208 -37.43 6.31 -1.38
N GLY A 209 -37.27 7.26 -0.44
CA GLY A 209 -38.37 8.10 0.03
C GLY A 209 -39.04 8.92 -1.08
N GLN A 210 -38.26 9.46 -2.03
CA GLN A 210 -38.81 10.15 -3.20
C GLN A 210 -39.61 9.22 -4.13
N LEU A 211 -39.12 8.01 -4.36
CA LEU A 211 -39.83 7.02 -5.18
C LEU A 211 -41.07 6.45 -4.47
N GLU A 212 -41.02 6.27 -3.15
CA GLU A 212 -42.15 5.84 -2.33
C GLU A 212 -43.28 6.88 -2.38
N ALA A 213 -42.95 8.18 -2.32
CA ALA A 213 -43.95 9.25 -2.41
C ALA A 213 -44.64 9.34 -3.79
N GLU A 214 -43.97 8.90 -4.85
CA GLU A 214 -44.52 8.84 -6.22
C GLU A 214 -45.17 7.49 -6.56
N ALA A 215 -44.95 6.48 -5.72
CA ALA A 215 -45.53 5.16 -5.91
C ALA A 215 -46.99 5.17 -5.43
N ASP A 216 -47.92 4.98 -6.36
CA ASP A 216 -49.33 4.85 -6.05
C ASP A 216 -49.65 3.42 -5.59
N GLU A 217 -50.14 3.30 -4.35
CA GLU A 217 -50.57 2.04 -3.73
C GLU A 217 -51.66 1.33 -4.53
N GLU A 218 -52.49 2.07 -5.27
CA GLU A 218 -53.57 1.50 -6.07
C GLU A 218 -53.06 0.81 -7.35
N THR A 219 -51.83 1.14 -7.78
CA THR A 219 -51.23 0.53 -8.96
C THR A 219 -50.43 -0.72 -8.59
N ARG A 220 -50.57 -1.77 -9.41
CA ARG A 220 -49.78 -3.03 -9.24
C ARG A 220 -48.28 -2.77 -9.20
N VAL A 221 -47.81 -1.74 -9.91
CA VAL A 221 -46.39 -1.39 -9.98
C VAL A 221 -45.94 -0.70 -8.69
N GLY A 222 -46.73 0.26 -8.19
CA GLY A 222 -46.44 0.92 -6.90
C GLY A 222 -46.47 -0.06 -5.73
N SER A 223 -47.48 -0.93 -5.66
CA SER A 223 -47.57 -1.94 -4.59
C SER A 223 -46.37 -2.89 -4.59
N GLN A 224 -45.92 -3.36 -5.75
CA GLN A 224 -44.73 -4.22 -5.88
C GLN A 224 -43.45 -3.51 -5.44
N PHE A 225 -43.34 -2.21 -5.72
CA PHE A 225 -42.21 -1.40 -5.27
C PHE A 225 -42.19 -1.25 -3.75
N LEU A 226 -43.33 -0.89 -3.15
CA LEU A 226 -43.46 -0.73 -1.70
C LEU A 226 -43.15 -2.04 -0.95
N ASP A 227 -43.72 -3.17 -1.41
CA ASP A 227 -43.41 -4.50 -0.88
C ASP A 227 -41.92 -4.84 -0.96
N HIS A 228 -41.24 -4.39 -2.02
CA HIS A 228 -39.80 -4.60 -2.18
C HIS A 228 -38.99 -3.73 -1.22
N GLN A 229 -39.36 -2.47 -1.04
CA GLN A 229 -38.72 -1.55 -0.10
C GLN A 229 -38.85 -2.05 1.33
N GLU A 230 -40.03 -2.52 1.73
CA GLU A 230 -40.26 -3.09 3.06
C GLU A 230 -39.36 -4.31 3.30
N LYS A 231 -39.22 -5.20 2.30
CA LYS A 231 -38.30 -6.37 2.39
C LYS A 231 -36.84 -5.96 2.53
N ILE A 232 -36.42 -4.87 1.90
CA ILE A 232 -35.05 -4.36 2.04
C ILE A 232 -34.84 -3.77 3.43
N ARG A 233 -35.77 -2.94 3.92
CA ARG A 233 -35.72 -2.34 5.26
C ARG A 233 -35.74 -3.41 6.36
N ALA A 234 -36.58 -4.44 6.19
CA ALA A 234 -36.59 -5.59 7.09
C ALA A 234 -35.28 -6.39 7.06
N SER A 235 -34.53 -6.36 5.95
CA SER A 235 -33.24 -7.04 5.86
C SER A 235 -32.15 -6.34 6.67
N GLU A 236 -32.23 -5.02 6.86
CA GLU A 236 -31.21 -4.22 7.56
C GLU A 236 -31.02 -4.68 9.01
N SER A 237 -32.13 -4.92 9.71
CA SER A 237 -32.17 -5.38 11.11
C SER A 237 -32.52 -6.86 11.26
N GLY A 238 -32.82 -7.55 10.16
CA GLY A 238 -33.32 -8.92 10.15
C GLY A 238 -32.25 -10.02 10.24
N GLY A 239 -32.72 -11.26 10.37
CA GLY A 239 -31.87 -12.45 10.54
C GLY A 239 -30.96 -12.82 9.35
N ASP A 240 -31.11 -12.17 8.20
CA ASP A 240 -30.22 -12.33 7.02
C ASP A 240 -28.98 -11.40 7.09
N GLY A 241 -28.81 -10.67 8.20
CA GLY A 241 -27.61 -9.87 8.48
C GLY A 241 -27.38 -8.75 7.47
N GLY A 242 -28.45 -8.10 6.98
CA GLY A 242 -28.33 -6.97 6.05
C GLY A 242 -27.99 -7.33 4.62
N ARG A 243 -27.99 -8.62 4.21
CA ARG A 243 -27.50 -9.02 2.88
C ARG A 243 -28.16 -8.26 1.73
N LYS A 244 -29.50 -8.19 1.70
CA LYS A 244 -30.24 -7.52 0.62
C LYS A 244 -30.01 -6.02 0.63
N TYR A 245 -29.95 -5.42 1.81
CA TYR A 245 -29.65 -4.00 1.98
C TYR A 245 -28.25 -3.67 1.45
N LYS A 246 -27.25 -4.47 1.83
CA LYS A 246 -25.88 -4.34 1.36
C LYS A 246 -25.75 -4.52 -0.16
N GLU A 247 -26.45 -5.50 -0.74
CA GLU A 247 -26.49 -5.69 -2.20
C GLU A 247 -27.05 -4.46 -2.92
N GLN A 248 -28.03 -3.76 -2.32
CA GLN A 248 -28.55 -2.51 -2.87
C GLN A 248 -27.53 -1.36 -2.79
N LEU A 249 -26.86 -1.19 -1.65
CA LEU A 249 -25.80 -0.20 -1.50
C LEU A 249 -24.65 -0.45 -2.50
N ASP A 250 -24.29 -1.71 -2.74
CA ASP A 250 -23.26 -2.07 -3.72
C ASP A 250 -23.68 -1.71 -5.16
N LYS A 251 -24.97 -1.88 -5.52
CA LYS A 251 -25.48 -1.43 -6.82
C LYS A 251 -25.41 0.09 -6.96
N ILE A 252 -25.78 0.84 -5.92
CA ILE A 252 -25.68 2.31 -5.91
C ILE A 252 -24.21 2.72 -6.07
N HIS A 253 -23.30 2.08 -5.34
CA HIS A 253 -21.87 2.32 -5.47
C HIS A 253 -21.37 2.11 -6.90
N CYS A 254 -21.78 1.03 -7.57
CA CYS A 254 -21.46 0.78 -8.97
C CYS A 254 -21.98 1.91 -9.87
N VAL A 255 -23.22 2.37 -9.66
CA VAL A 255 -23.79 3.48 -10.45
C VAL A 255 -23.05 4.80 -10.20
N VAL A 256 -22.60 5.06 -8.99
CA VAL A 256 -21.94 6.31 -8.62
C VAL A 256 -20.48 6.33 -9.08
N SER A 257 -19.81 5.18 -9.13
CA SER A 257 -18.36 5.08 -9.36
C SER A 257 -17.92 5.05 -10.83
N VAL A 258 -18.83 4.86 -11.79
CA VAL A 258 -18.56 4.72 -13.24
C VAL A 258 -18.08 6.02 -13.90
#